data_AF-A0A6G0WIZ5-F1
#
_entry.id   AF-A0A6G0WIZ5-F1
#
_cell.length_a   1.000
_cell.length_b   1.000
_cell.length_c   1.000
_cell.angle_alpha   90.00
_cell.angle_beta   90.00
_cell.angle_gamma   90.00
#
_symmetry.space_group_name_H-M   'P 1'
#
loop_
_entity.id
_entity.type
_entity.pdbx_description
1 polymer ?
#
loop_
_entity_poly.entity_id
_entity_poly.type
_entity_poly.pdbx_seq_one_letter_code
_entity_poly.pdbx_strand_id
1 'polypeptide(L)'
;MIDIEQAATVSILYDALLHKKSLYCHTKMIEESKKLMACKKDIEECQERIEEIDEQLYDIQVECLDQGIDAFDTNAEAQALRAEKEEEETLLKQMHSVLECRKRSMRMFIKHKAVLDNSRKSLKNRQRRIVEKAFRTGLLVCQS
;
A
#
# COMPACT_ATOMS: atom_id res chain seq x y z
N MET A 1 27.75 20.81 29.08
CA MET A 1 27.06 21.81 28.23
C MET A 1 27.42 21.47 26.79
N ILE A 2 26.45 21.13 25.92
CA ILE A 2 26.78 20.73 24.53
C ILE A 2 27.33 21.93 23.77
N ASP A 3 28.50 21.77 23.16
CA ASP A 3 29.16 22.78 22.33
C ASP A 3 28.33 23.09 21.07
N ILE A 4 28.40 24.33 20.58
CA ILE A 4 27.65 24.80 19.40
C ILE A 4 28.03 23.99 18.15
N GLU A 5 29.32 23.64 18.01
CA GLU A 5 29.81 22.79 16.92
C GLU A 5 29.22 21.37 17.00
N GLN A 6 29.23 20.76 18.19
CA GLN A 6 28.60 19.45 18.40
C GLN A 6 27.09 19.50 18.12
N ALA A 7 26.40 20.56 18.56
CA ALA A 7 24.98 20.74 18.30
C ALA A 7 24.68 20.89 16.80
N ALA A 8 25.53 21.61 16.05
CA ALA A 8 25.42 21.75 14.60
C ALA A 8 25.63 20.41 13.90
N THR A 9 26.72 19.69 14.22
CA THR A 9 27.04 18.38 13.63
C THR A 9 25.92 17.37 13.87
N VAL A 10 25.46 17.24 15.12
CA VAL A 10 24.34 16.34 15.47
C VAL A 10 23.08 16.71 14.69
N SER A 11 22.79 18.00 14.54
CA SER A 11 21.62 18.48 13.80
C SER A 11 21.69 18.18 12.30
N ILE A 12 22.86 18.24 11.68
CA ILE A 12 23.07 17.87 10.28
C ILE A 12 22.86 16.37 10.09
N LEU A 13 23.44 15.55 10.97
CA LEU A 13 23.29 14.09 10.93
C LEU A 13 21.82 13.67 11.09
N TYR A 14 21.07 14.35 11.98
CA TYR A 14 19.64 14.10 12.10
C TYR A 14 18.85 14.50 10.84
N ASP A 15 19.19 15.59 10.15
CA ASP A 15 18.48 15.97 8.91
C ASP A 15 18.72 14.92 7.82
N ALA A 16 19.97 14.47 7.67
CA ALA A 16 20.32 13.40 6.74
C ALA A 16 19.56 12.10 7.06
N LEU A 17 19.46 11.72 8.35
CA LEU A 17 18.72 10.54 8.78
C LEU A 17 17.21 10.67 8.50
N LEU A 18 16.60 11.81 8.82
CA LEU A 18 15.18 12.07 8.55
C LEU A 18 14.89 12.06 7.06
N HIS A 19 15.78 12.63 6.25
CA HIS A 19 15.68 12.60 4.80
C HIS A 19 15.72 11.16 4.26
N LYS A 20 16.68 10.34 4.71
CA LYS A 20 16.79 8.93 4.33
C LYS A 20 15.52 8.14 4.69
N LYS A 21 14.96 8.35 5.89
CA LYS A 21 13.70 7.71 6.32
C LYS A 21 12.51 8.16 5.47
N SER A 22 12.44 9.45 5.10
CA SER A 22 11.36 9.98 4.26
C SER A 22 11.41 9.37 2.85
N LEU A 23 12.61 9.26 2.27
CA LEU A 23 12.83 8.60 0.99
C LEU A 23 12.43 7.12 1.04
N TYR A 24 12.79 6.41 2.11
CA TYR A 24 12.36 5.02 2.32
C TYR A 24 10.83 4.88 2.30
N CYS A 25 10.11 5.76 3.02
CA CYS A 25 8.65 5.75 3.00
C CYS A 25 8.11 5.98 1.59
N HIS A 26 8.69 6.92 0.84
CA HIS A 26 8.29 7.19 -0.54
C HIS A 26 8.49 5.97 -1.46
N THR A 27 9.66 5.34 -1.41
CA THR A 27 9.93 4.11 -2.18
C THR A 27 8.93 3.01 -1.83
N LYS A 28 8.65 2.80 -0.54
CA LYS A 28 7.67 1.80 -0.10
C LYS A 28 6.25 2.12 -0.53
N MET A 29 5.86 3.40 -0.54
CA MET A 29 4.58 3.81 -1.12
C MET A 29 4.50 3.45 -2.62
N ILE A 30 5.56 3.69 -3.40
CA ILE A 30 5.56 3.32 -4.83
C ILE A 30 5.44 1.81 -5.00
N GLU A 31 6.19 1.02 -4.23
CA GLU A 31 6.10 -0.45 -4.26
C GLU A 31 4.68 -0.93 -3.92
N GLU A 32 4.08 -0.41 -2.86
CA GLU A 32 2.71 -0.80 -2.46
C GLU A 32 1.66 -0.30 -3.46
N SER A 33 1.88 0.83 -4.14
CA SER A 33 1.01 1.31 -5.23
C SER A 33 0.95 0.31 -6.38
N LYS A 34 2.12 -0.18 -6.82
CA LYS A 34 2.21 -1.19 -7.90
C LYS A 34 1.47 -2.47 -7.51
N LYS A 35 1.68 -2.96 -6.28
CA LYS A 35 0.99 -4.15 -5.77
C LYS A 35 -0.51 -3.95 -5.64
N LEU A 36 -0.97 -2.75 -5.27
CA LEU A 36 -2.39 -2.42 -5.22
C LEU A 36 -3.04 -2.49 -6.60
N MET A 37 -2.36 -1.99 -7.63
CA MET A 37 -2.88 -2.05 -9.00
C MET A 37 -2.93 -3.48 -9.52
N ALA A 38 -1.88 -4.28 -9.28
CA ALA A 38 -1.90 -5.70 -9.62
C ALA A 38 -3.04 -6.44 -8.91
N CYS A 39 -3.19 -6.27 -7.60
CA CYS A 39 -4.25 -6.90 -6.82
C CYS A 39 -5.66 -6.49 -7.26
N LYS A 40 -5.86 -5.26 -7.76
CA LYS A 40 -7.14 -4.85 -8.34
C LYS A 40 -7.42 -5.58 -9.65
N LYS A 41 -6.42 -5.71 -10.51
CA LYS A 41 -6.53 -6.48 -11.75
C LYS A 41 -6.85 -7.94 -11.46
N ASP A 42 -6.17 -8.55 -10.48
CA ASP A 42 -6.43 -9.93 -10.08
C ASP A 42 -7.88 -10.10 -9.57
N ILE A 43 -8.43 -9.10 -8.86
CA ILE A 43 -9.84 -9.10 -8.42
C ILE A 43 -10.79 -9.02 -9.61
N GLU A 44 -10.52 -8.13 -10.57
CA GLU A 44 -11.33 -7.98 -11.79
C GLU A 44 -11.33 -9.30 -12.59
N GLU A 45 -10.17 -9.95 -12.75
CA GLU A 45 -10.05 -11.25 -13.41
C GLU A 45 -10.81 -12.37 -12.67
N CYS A 46 -10.80 -12.39 -11.34
CA CYS A 46 -11.61 -13.35 -10.56
C CYS A 46 -13.11 -13.12 -10.80
N GLN A 47 -13.54 -11.86 -10.88
CA GLN A 47 -14.95 -11.51 -11.12
C GLN A 47 -15.38 -11.93 -12.53
N GLU A 48 -14.57 -11.61 -13.54
CA GLU A 48 -14.81 -12.03 -14.93
C GLU A 48 -14.93 -13.55 -15.03
N ARG A 49 -14.05 -14.33 -14.39
CA ARG A 49 -14.14 -15.79 -14.40
C ARG A 49 -15.41 -16.32 -13.72
N ILE A 50 -15.82 -15.72 -12.61
CA ILE A 50 -17.08 -16.10 -11.94
C ILE A 50 -18.29 -15.86 -12.86
N GLU A 51 -18.30 -14.73 -13.58
CA GLU A 51 -19.35 -14.40 -14.55
C GLU A 51 -19.36 -15.40 -15.72
N GLU A 52 -18.19 -15.74 -16.27
CA GLU A 52 -18.06 -16.77 -17.33
C GLU A 52 -18.59 -18.14 -16.88
N ILE A 53 -18.30 -18.55 -15.64
CA ILE A 53 -18.82 -19.80 -15.08
C ILE A 53 -20.34 -19.73 -14.91
N ASP A 54 -20.89 -18.58 -14.50
CA ASP A 54 -22.34 -18.40 -14.38
C ASP A 54 -23.06 -18.47 -15.73
N GLU A 55 -22.46 -17.92 -16.79
CA GLU A 55 -22.98 -18.07 -18.16
C GLU A 55 -22.98 -19.54 -18.61
N GLN A 56 -21.90 -20.27 -18.38
CA GLN A 56 -21.81 -21.71 -18.71
C GLN A 56 -22.82 -22.55 -17.91
N LEU A 57 -22.99 -22.26 -16.62
CA LEU A 57 -24.00 -22.93 -15.79
C LEU A 57 -25.42 -22.66 -16.29
N TYR A 58 -25.70 -21.43 -16.74
CA TYR A 58 -26.99 -21.09 -17.34
C TYR A 58 -27.23 -21.85 -18.65
N ASP A 59 -26.25 -21.94 -19.52
CA ASP A 59 -26.36 -22.68 -20.79
C ASP A 59 -26.69 -24.16 -20.53
N ILE A 60 -25.96 -24.81 -19.60
CA ILE A 60 -26.25 -26.19 -19.21
C ILE A 60 -27.66 -26.32 -18.61
N GLN A 61 -28.10 -25.34 -17.82
CA GLN A 61 -29.45 -25.33 -17.25
C GLN A 61 -30.51 -25.30 -18.35
N VAL A 62 -30.32 -24.46 -19.39
CA VAL A 62 -31.20 -24.37 -20.55
C VAL A 62 -31.25 -25.68 -21.33
N GLU A 63 -30.10 -26.32 -21.56
CA GLU A 63 -30.02 -27.62 -22.23
C GLU A 63 -30.72 -28.76 -21.47
N CYS A 64 -30.78 -28.64 -20.14
CA CYS A 64 -31.40 -29.63 -19.26
C CYS A 64 -32.92 -29.43 -19.07
N LEU A 65 -33.52 -28.34 -19.56
CA LEU A 65 -34.93 -27.99 -19.30
C LEU A 65 -35.92 -29.10 -19.72
N ASP A 66 -35.65 -29.78 -20.83
CA ASP A 66 -36.51 -30.83 -21.36
C ASP A 66 -36.16 -32.23 -20.81
N GLN A 67 -35.13 -32.35 -19.98
CA GLN A 67 -34.54 -33.63 -19.55
C GLN A 67 -35.03 -34.11 -18.17
N GLY A 68 -35.93 -33.36 -17.53
CA GLY A 68 -36.51 -33.68 -16.23
C GLY A 68 -36.00 -32.79 -15.10
N ILE A 69 -36.72 -32.81 -13.98
CA ILE A 69 -36.57 -31.84 -12.87
C ILE A 69 -35.15 -31.88 -12.25
N ASP A 70 -34.52 -33.06 -12.20
CA ASP A 70 -33.21 -33.25 -11.54
C ASP A 70 -32.03 -33.29 -12.54
N ALA A 71 -32.27 -33.09 -13.83
CA ALA A 71 -31.25 -33.29 -14.88
C ALA A 71 -30.07 -32.31 -14.73
N PHE A 72 -30.34 -31.05 -14.41
CA PHE A 72 -29.30 -30.04 -14.17
C PHE A 72 -28.49 -30.32 -12.90
N ASP A 73 -29.15 -30.72 -11.81
CA ASP A 73 -28.49 -30.95 -10.52
C ASP A 73 -27.65 -32.23 -10.48
N THR A 74 -28.00 -33.20 -11.33
CA THR A 74 -27.24 -34.45 -11.49
C THR A 74 -26.22 -34.38 -12.63
N ASN A 75 -26.19 -33.29 -13.40
CA ASN A 75 -25.21 -33.08 -14.46
C ASN A 75 -23.80 -32.91 -13.87
N ALA A 76 -22.88 -33.80 -14.27
CA ALA A 76 -21.52 -33.84 -13.76
C ALA A 76 -20.70 -32.57 -14.10
N GLU A 77 -20.93 -31.98 -15.27
CA GLU A 77 -20.29 -30.75 -15.70
C GLU A 77 -20.81 -29.55 -14.91
N ALA A 78 -22.13 -29.47 -14.67
CA ALA A 78 -22.71 -28.44 -13.80
C ALA A 78 -22.18 -28.53 -12.36
N GLN A 79 -22.00 -29.75 -11.82
CA GLN A 79 -21.41 -29.94 -10.50
C GLN A 79 -19.93 -29.51 -10.45
N ALA A 80 -19.15 -29.83 -11.48
CA ALA A 80 -17.76 -29.41 -11.59
C ALA A 80 -17.63 -27.88 -11.66
N LEU A 81 -18.44 -27.22 -12.48
CA LEU A 81 -18.47 -25.76 -12.61
C LEU A 81 -18.91 -25.07 -11.31
N ARG A 82 -19.88 -25.64 -10.57
CA ARG A 82 -20.24 -25.12 -9.23
C ARG A 82 -19.07 -25.19 -8.25
N ALA A 83 -18.30 -26.27 -8.28
CA ALA A 83 -17.11 -26.41 -7.44
C ALA A 83 -16.02 -25.39 -7.82
N GLU A 84 -15.75 -25.24 -9.13
CA GLU A 84 -14.81 -24.23 -9.63
C GLU A 84 -15.24 -22.81 -9.24
N LYS A 85 -16.53 -22.50 -9.35
CA LYS A 85 -17.09 -21.22 -8.90
C LYS A 85 -16.85 -20.98 -7.41
N GLU A 86 -17.08 -21.98 -6.56
CA GLU A 86 -16.85 -21.85 -5.11
C GLU A 86 -15.38 -21.60 -4.78
N GLU A 87 -14.46 -22.24 -5.50
CA GLU A 87 -13.02 -22.01 -5.39
C GLU A 87 -12.65 -20.57 -5.80
N GLU A 88 -13.17 -20.09 -6.93
CA GLU A 88 -12.92 -18.73 -7.43
C GLU A 88 -13.52 -17.65 -6.52
N GLU A 89 -14.74 -17.86 -6.00
CA GLU A 89 -15.34 -16.97 -4.99
C GLU A 89 -14.51 -16.91 -3.69
N THR A 90 -13.92 -18.04 -3.29
CA THR A 90 -13.03 -18.10 -2.14
C THR A 90 -11.74 -17.33 -2.41
N LEU A 91 -11.16 -17.47 -3.60
CA LEU A 91 -10.00 -16.70 -4.03
C LEU A 91 -10.30 -15.19 -4.05
N LEU A 92 -11.44 -14.79 -4.61
CA LEU A 92 -11.89 -13.39 -4.65
C LEU A 92 -11.98 -12.77 -3.24
N LYS A 93 -12.56 -13.49 -2.27
CA LYS A 93 -12.60 -13.07 -0.85
C LYS A 93 -11.20 -12.87 -0.28
N GLN A 94 -10.27 -13.79 -0.57
CA GLN A 94 -8.88 -13.68 -0.14
C GLN A 94 -8.19 -12.46 -0.78
N MET A 95 -8.40 -12.22 -2.08
CA MET A 95 -7.83 -11.07 -2.78
C MET A 95 -8.33 -9.74 -2.23
N HIS A 96 -9.62 -9.63 -1.88
CA HIS A 96 -10.14 -8.45 -1.19
C HIS A 96 -9.46 -8.20 0.16
N SER A 97 -9.19 -9.26 0.93
CA SER A 97 -8.44 -9.15 2.20
C SER A 97 -7.01 -8.64 1.96
N VAL A 98 -6.33 -9.17 0.93
CA VAL A 98 -5.00 -8.69 0.52
C VAL A 98 -5.06 -7.21 0.12
N LEU A 99 -6.04 -6.80 -0.68
CA LEU A 99 -6.23 -5.41 -1.10
C LEU A 99 -6.34 -4.47 0.11
N GLU A 100 -7.14 -4.83 1.12
CA GLU A 100 -7.31 -4.02 2.32
C GLU A 100 -6.02 -3.95 3.17
N CYS A 101 -5.28 -5.05 3.26
CA CYS A 101 -3.97 -5.07 3.90
C CYS A 101 -2.97 -4.11 3.20
N ARG A 102 -2.96 -4.11 1.86
CA ARG A 102 -2.13 -3.22 1.04
C ARG A 102 -2.53 -1.76 1.22
N LYS A 103 -3.84 -1.45 1.20
CA LYS A 103 -4.34 -0.09 1.47
C LYS A 103 -3.94 0.40 2.87
N ARG A 104 -4.02 -0.48 3.88
CA ARG A 104 -3.58 -0.16 5.25
C ARG A 104 -2.09 0.15 5.31
N SER A 105 -1.26 -0.64 4.63
CA SER A 105 0.18 -0.42 4.53
C SER A 105 0.51 0.92 3.86
N MET A 106 -0.16 1.25 2.76
CA MET A 106 -0.04 2.55 2.10
C MET A 106 -0.35 3.72 3.04
N ARG A 107 -1.48 3.66 3.76
CA ARG A 107 -1.88 4.69 4.73
C ARG A 107 -0.84 4.86 5.84
N MET A 108 -0.24 3.76 6.31
CA MET A 108 0.83 3.80 7.31
C MET A 108 2.06 4.55 6.79
N PHE A 109 2.52 4.27 5.57
CA PHE A 109 3.68 4.98 5.00
C PHE A 109 3.39 6.47 4.76
N ILE A 110 2.18 6.83 4.33
CA ILE A 110 1.75 8.24 4.21
C ILE A 110 1.85 8.94 5.57
N LYS A 111 1.30 8.33 6.63
CA LYS A 111 1.35 8.87 7.99
C LYS A 111 2.78 9.02 8.49
N HIS A 112 3.62 7.99 8.30
CA HIS A 112 5.03 8.04 8.70
C HIS A 112 5.79 9.14 7.96
N LYS A 113 5.58 9.29 6.65
CA LYS A 113 6.18 10.37 5.87
C LYS A 113 5.77 11.75 6.40
N ALA A 114 4.48 11.96 6.68
CA ALA A 114 3.99 13.22 7.25
C ALA A 114 4.64 13.55 8.61
N VAL A 115 4.81 12.55 9.48
CA VAL A 115 5.52 12.72 10.76
C VAL A 115 6.98 13.10 10.53
N LEU A 116 7.67 12.41 9.63
CA LEU A 116 9.08 12.70 9.29
C LEU A 116 9.24 14.10 8.73
N ASP A 117 8.34 14.54 7.85
CA ASP A 117 8.36 15.88 7.26
C ASP A 117 8.15 16.96 8.34
N ASN A 118 7.26 16.71 9.32
CA ASN A 118 7.07 17.60 10.47
C ASN A 118 8.31 17.64 11.39
N SER A 119 8.90 16.49 11.69
CA SER A 119 10.16 16.41 12.45
C SER A 119 11.28 17.17 11.74
N ARG A 120 11.35 17.08 10.41
CA ARG A 120 12.34 17.79 9.60
C ARG A 120 12.13 19.30 9.64
N LYS A 121 10.88 19.78 9.55
CA LYS A 121 10.56 21.21 9.73
C LYS A 121 11.01 21.72 11.11
N SER A 122 10.71 20.97 12.17
CA SER A 122 11.14 21.32 13.53
C SER A 122 12.68 21.36 13.65
N LEU A 123 13.37 20.40 13.03
CA LEU A 123 14.82 20.35 13.00
C LEU A 123 15.43 21.56 12.28
N LYS A 124 14.88 21.96 11.13
CA LYS A 124 15.32 23.19 10.42
C LYS A 124 15.18 24.43 11.29
N ASN A 125 14.10 24.56 12.06
CA ASN A 125 13.95 25.66 13.02
C ASN A 125 15.02 25.61 14.13
N ARG A 126 15.39 24.41 14.59
CA ARG A 126 16.49 24.23 15.55
C ARG A 126 17.85 24.59 14.94
N GLN A 127 18.13 24.15 13.70
CA GLN A 127 19.33 24.52 12.95
C GLN A 127 19.46 26.04 12.83
N ARG A 128 18.37 26.74 12.47
CA ARG A 128 18.33 28.20 12.40
C ARG A 128 18.74 28.84 13.73
N ARG A 129 18.18 28.38 14.85
CA ARG A 129 18.54 28.87 16.20
C ARG A 129 20.00 28.59 16.58
N ILE A 130 20.57 27.46 16.13
CA ILE A 130 21.99 27.14 16.36
C ILE A 130 22.86 28.15 15.61
N VAL A 131 22.57 28.43 14.34
CA VAL A 131 23.28 29.42 13.52
C VAL A 131 23.15 30.82 14.13
N GLU A 132 21.94 31.24 14.49
CA GLU A 132 21.69 32.53 15.18
C GLU A 132 22.46 32.64 16.51
N LYS A 133 22.63 31.53 17.23
CA LYS A 133 23.42 31.50 18.48
C LYS A 133 24.91 31.61 18.18
N ALA A 134 25.41 30.83 17.21
CA ALA A 134 26.81 30.85 16.79
C ALA A 134 27.25 32.25 16.32
N PHE A 135 26.39 32.93 15.57
CA PHE A 135 26.60 34.32 15.15
C PHE A 135 26.70 35.26 16.37
N ARG A 136 25.73 35.20 17.30
CA ARG A 136 25.73 36.02 18.52
C ARG A 136 26.92 35.78 19.45
N THR A 137 27.47 34.58 19.46
CA THR A 137 28.64 34.23 20.29
C THR A 137 29.97 34.47 19.59
N GLY A 138 29.97 35.06 18.38
CA GLY A 138 31.19 35.36 17.62
C GLY A 138 31.89 34.13 17.03
N LEU A 139 31.26 32.95 17.08
CA LEU A 139 31.78 31.70 16.48
C LEU A 139 31.54 31.64 14.97
N LEU A 140 30.65 32.47 14.46
CA LEU A 140 30.34 32.59 13.03
C LEU A 140 30.64 34.03 12.61
N VAL A 141 31.83 34.26 12.05
CA VAL A 141 32.26 35.58 11.59
C VAL A 141 31.68 35.82 10.21
N CYS A 142 30.90 36.90 10.03
CA CYS A 142 30.57 37.38 8.69
C CYS A 142 31.85 37.93 8.06
N GLN A 143 32.36 37.25 7.04
CA GLN A 143 33.25 37.92 6.09
C GLN A 143 32.39 38.88 5.27
N SER A 144 32.35 40.14 5.71
CA SER A 144 31.82 41.27 4.95
C SER A 144 32.86 41.80 3.97
#